data_AF-A0A1H9IZI3-F1
#
_entry.id   AF-A0A1H9IZI3-F1
#
_cell.length_a   1.000
_cell.length_b   1.000
_cell.length_c   1.000
_cell.angle_alpha   90.00
_cell.angle_beta   90.00
_cell.angle_gamma   90.00
#
_symmetry.space_group_name_H-M   'P 1'
#
loop_
_entity.id
_entity.type
_entity.pdbx_description
1 polymer ?
#
loop_
_entity_poly.entity_id
_entity_poly.type
_entity_poly.pdbx_seq_one_letter_code
_entity_poly.pdbx_strand_id
1 'polypeptide(L)'
;MKNRFIVIYTIFAAAVFIFAMSFFGYNLFNEYTKNLKTSELRFTELANDIRTLSYAQDENTPAYSQGIKKAIGEASDFSYIHVRRNNETVILYPTGKSKEETISRLTKTFSTNLNVNKQNITIESNIYLIRPDSIFYYARISFLLILIITIITIIMIIYLNITETNSNVSEIEEDIEDDSEENEIEDNEDFSETEIETESENEINTADKATESEPVEKKSEPETPAEIKNDSKEQPVESEPVKTEAPEPEEERSSEVTPEEVQAIFSEPLTDAQTEMAKLPIDEIEPSPAGLFDPETGIGWESYLMTRLDNEIDRATASEIDLSLFIIKLANIEKTSEEFKNVCNYLSIQFQFKDLLFEYKEDCIVAIKISMSVDEALALADKLYSDISNIVNNKDSRIGISSRSIRMVGGDRLLLEAEQSIEHSDADSPVIAFRVDSEKYRKLMEQNQA
;
A
#
# COMPACT_ATOMS: atom_id res chain seq x y z
N MET A 1 50.54 3.15 5.53
CA MET A 1 49.47 3.24 6.57
C MET A 1 48.15 2.56 6.16
N LYS A 2 47.70 2.71 4.90
CA LYS A 2 46.47 2.13 4.29
C LYS A 2 45.92 0.84 4.96
N ASN A 3 46.70 -0.24 5.00
CA ASN A 3 46.24 -1.55 5.45
C ASN A 3 45.76 -1.58 6.92
N ARG A 4 46.36 -0.77 7.81
CA ARG A 4 45.89 -0.65 9.21
C ARG A 4 44.55 0.08 9.30
N PHE A 5 44.34 1.10 8.46
CA PHE A 5 43.06 1.81 8.38
C PHE A 5 41.94 0.90 7.87
N ILE A 6 42.20 0.09 6.85
CA ILE A 6 41.25 -0.89 6.32
C ILE A 6 40.83 -1.90 7.39
N VAL A 7 41.79 -2.50 8.12
CA VAL A 7 41.48 -3.45 9.20
C VAL A 7 40.65 -2.81 10.32
N ILE A 8 40.98 -1.59 10.74
CA ILE A 8 40.20 -0.84 11.75
C ILE A 8 38.78 -0.56 11.25
N TYR A 9 38.62 -0.14 10.00
CA TYR A 9 37.32 0.14 9.39
C TYR A 9 36.44 -1.13 9.33
N THR A 10 36.98 -2.26 8.87
CA THR A 10 36.23 -3.53 8.79
C THR A 10 35.76 -4.01 10.18
N ILE A 11 36.59 -3.85 11.21
CA ILE A 11 36.20 -4.16 12.61
C ILE A 11 35.07 -3.23 13.07
N PHE A 12 35.16 -1.93 12.76
CA PHE A 12 34.09 -0.96 13.09
C PHE A 12 32.77 -1.28 12.37
N ALA A 13 32.82 -1.54 11.06
CA ALA A 13 31.63 -1.87 10.27
C ALA A 13 30.96 -3.17 10.76
N ALA A 14 31.74 -4.20 11.08
CA ALA A 14 31.24 -5.42 11.69
C ALA A 14 30.60 -5.17 13.07
N ALA A 15 31.19 -4.31 13.90
CA ALA A 15 30.62 -3.94 15.20
C ALA A 15 29.28 -3.19 15.05
N VAL A 16 29.15 -2.28 14.09
CA VAL A 16 27.89 -1.58 13.77
C VAL A 16 26.81 -2.57 13.31
N PHE A 17 27.17 -3.54 12.46
CA PHE A 17 26.23 -4.57 11.98
C PHE A 17 25.75 -5.48 13.12
N ILE A 18 26.68 -5.96 13.97
CA ILE A 18 26.37 -6.74 15.18
C ILE A 18 25.48 -5.93 16.13
N PHE A 19 25.76 -4.64 16.31
CA PHE A 19 24.94 -3.75 17.13
C PHE A 19 23.51 -3.60 16.57
N ALA A 20 23.35 -3.32 15.27
CA ALA A 20 22.04 -3.17 14.65
C ALA A 20 21.18 -4.44 14.75
N MET A 21 21.78 -5.62 14.53
CA MET A 21 21.10 -6.91 14.70
C MET A 21 20.75 -7.20 16.17
N SER A 22 21.67 -6.90 17.10
CA SER A 22 21.46 -7.05 18.54
C SER A 22 20.38 -6.11 19.07
N PHE A 23 20.33 -4.86 18.59
CA PHE A 23 19.30 -3.88 18.91
C PHE A 23 17.90 -4.35 18.48
N PHE A 24 17.76 -4.88 17.26
CA PHE A 24 16.50 -5.44 16.78
C PHE A 24 16.03 -6.60 17.67
N GLY A 25 16.88 -7.62 17.85
CA GLY A 25 16.54 -8.80 18.65
C GLY A 25 16.26 -8.49 20.12
N TYR A 26 17.02 -7.59 20.73
CA TYR A 26 16.84 -7.20 22.14
C TYR A 26 15.52 -6.48 22.37
N ASN A 27 15.18 -5.48 21.55
CA ASN A 27 13.92 -4.74 21.71
C ASN A 27 12.71 -5.65 21.49
N LEU A 28 12.76 -6.51 20.46
CA LEU A 28 11.70 -7.47 20.15
C LEU A 28 11.47 -8.48 21.30
N PHE A 29 12.56 -8.98 21.91
CA PHE A 29 12.50 -9.88 23.06
C PHE A 29 12.02 -9.16 24.34
N ASN A 30 12.43 -7.90 24.55
CA ASN A 30 11.98 -7.09 25.67
C ASN A 30 10.47 -6.78 25.59
N GLU A 31 9.97 -6.43 24.42
CA GLU A 31 8.52 -6.26 24.19
C GLU A 31 7.76 -7.57 24.44
N TYR A 32 8.19 -8.68 23.83
CA TYR A 32 7.59 -10.00 24.03
C TYR A 32 7.51 -10.39 25.51
N THR A 33 8.63 -10.29 26.25
CA THR A 33 8.68 -10.72 27.65
C THR A 33 7.98 -9.76 28.63
N LYS A 34 7.78 -8.50 28.24
CA LYS A 34 6.90 -7.53 28.94
C LYS A 34 5.44 -7.89 28.70
N ASN A 35 5.01 -7.96 27.45
CA ASN A 35 3.61 -8.19 27.08
C ASN A 35 3.10 -9.58 27.49
N LEU A 36 3.97 -10.61 27.49
CA LEU A 36 3.64 -11.94 28.01
C LEU A 36 3.23 -11.92 29.49
N LYS A 37 3.78 -11.00 30.29
CA LYS A 37 3.42 -10.81 31.70
C LYS A 37 2.20 -9.90 31.86
N THR A 38 2.13 -8.79 31.11
CA THR A 38 1.09 -7.77 31.26
C THR A 38 -0.24 -8.12 30.60
N SER A 39 -0.25 -8.97 29.55
CA SER A 39 -1.47 -9.36 28.81
C SER A 39 -2.56 -10.00 29.68
N GLU A 40 -2.18 -10.78 30.68
CA GLU A 40 -3.12 -11.46 31.58
C GLU A 40 -3.77 -10.51 32.60
N LEU A 41 -3.00 -9.52 33.07
CA LEU A 41 -3.53 -8.42 33.87
C LEU A 41 -4.51 -7.59 33.03
N ARG A 42 -4.12 -7.16 31.83
CA ARG A 42 -4.97 -6.39 30.90
C ARG A 42 -6.27 -7.11 30.54
N PHE A 43 -6.23 -8.41 30.26
CA PHE A 43 -7.45 -9.18 30.01
C PHE A 43 -8.36 -9.24 31.26
N THR A 44 -7.76 -9.34 32.45
CA THR A 44 -8.50 -9.34 33.72
C THR A 44 -9.13 -7.98 34.01
N GLU A 45 -8.41 -6.88 33.73
CA GLU A 45 -8.90 -5.50 33.82
C GLU A 45 -10.07 -5.28 32.84
N LEU A 46 -9.89 -5.60 31.56
CA LEU A 46 -10.95 -5.54 30.54
C LEU A 46 -12.19 -6.35 30.94
N ALA A 47 -12.02 -7.56 31.45
CA ALA A 47 -13.13 -8.40 31.92
C ALA A 47 -13.81 -7.84 33.18
N ASN A 48 -13.11 -7.09 34.03
CA ASN A 48 -13.69 -6.40 35.19
C ASN A 48 -14.47 -5.15 34.78
N ASP A 49 -13.96 -4.38 33.82
CA ASP A 49 -14.64 -3.18 33.30
C ASP A 49 -15.91 -3.56 32.53
N ILE A 50 -15.84 -4.56 31.64
CA ILE A 50 -17.03 -5.09 30.95
C ILE A 50 -18.08 -5.63 31.93
N ARG A 51 -17.64 -6.27 33.03
CA ARG A 51 -18.56 -6.69 34.11
C ARG A 51 -19.24 -5.49 34.78
N THR A 52 -18.46 -4.45 35.09
CA THR A 52 -18.95 -3.24 35.78
C THR A 52 -19.92 -2.46 34.91
N LEU A 53 -19.60 -2.28 33.63
CA LEU A 53 -20.50 -1.72 32.62
C LEU A 53 -21.80 -2.54 32.50
N SER A 54 -21.69 -3.88 32.54
CA SER A 54 -22.84 -4.77 32.43
C SER A 54 -23.76 -4.76 33.66
N TYR A 55 -23.27 -4.42 34.85
CA TYR A 55 -24.15 -4.18 36.01
C TYR A 55 -24.94 -2.87 35.91
N ALA A 56 -24.46 -1.91 35.11
CA ALA A 56 -25.06 -0.58 34.96
C ALA A 56 -25.91 -0.39 33.68
N GLN A 57 -25.89 -1.36 32.77
CA GLN A 57 -26.60 -1.33 31.49
C GLN A 57 -27.16 -2.73 31.16
N ASP A 58 -28.45 -2.93 31.35
CA ASP A 58 -29.13 -4.21 31.09
C ASP A 58 -29.41 -4.47 29.59
N GLU A 59 -29.23 -3.49 28.71
CA GLU A 59 -29.47 -3.63 27.26
C GLU A 59 -28.22 -3.29 26.44
N ASN A 60 -28.19 -3.72 25.17
CA ASN A 60 -27.09 -3.42 24.23
C ASN A 60 -27.19 -1.99 23.68
N THR A 61 -27.16 -1.01 24.58
CA THR A 61 -27.27 0.41 24.23
C THR A 61 -25.99 0.93 23.55
N PRO A 62 -26.06 1.99 22.72
CA PRO A 62 -24.86 2.63 22.18
C PRO A 62 -23.87 3.06 23.27
N ALA A 63 -24.37 3.50 24.43
CA ALA A 63 -23.56 3.86 25.59
C ALA A 63 -22.82 2.66 26.21
N TYR A 64 -23.45 1.47 26.25
CA TYR A 64 -22.78 0.24 26.68
C TYR A 64 -21.67 -0.17 25.72
N SER A 65 -21.94 -0.16 24.40
CA SER A 65 -20.92 -0.43 23.37
C SER A 65 -19.78 0.59 23.39
N GLN A 66 -20.06 1.88 23.57
CA GLN A 66 -19.05 2.93 23.74
C GLN A 66 -18.23 2.73 25.02
N GLY A 67 -18.87 2.32 26.11
CA GLY A 67 -18.21 1.94 27.36
C GLY A 67 -17.21 0.79 27.17
N ILE A 68 -17.58 -0.26 26.42
CA ILE A 68 -16.67 -1.37 26.12
C ILE A 68 -15.53 -0.89 25.20
N LYS A 69 -15.79 -0.08 24.16
CA LYS A 69 -14.72 0.53 23.33
C LYS A 69 -13.72 1.30 24.21
N LYS A 70 -14.19 2.05 25.22
CA LYS A 70 -13.35 2.77 26.17
C LYS A 70 -12.54 1.84 27.10
N ALA A 71 -13.11 0.69 27.50
CA ALA A 71 -12.40 -0.32 28.30
C ALA A 71 -11.36 -1.11 27.49
N ILE A 72 -11.55 -1.27 26.18
CA ILE A 72 -10.57 -1.85 25.25
C ILE A 72 -9.37 -0.91 25.07
N GLY A 73 -9.60 0.39 24.93
CA GLY A 73 -8.55 1.37 24.71
C GLY A 73 -7.94 1.27 23.29
N GLU A 74 -6.63 1.13 23.20
CA GLU A 74 -5.91 0.97 21.92
C GLU A 74 -6.17 -0.42 21.30
N ALA A 75 -7.03 -0.47 20.27
CA ALA A 75 -7.35 -1.73 19.57
C ALA A 75 -6.13 -2.37 18.87
N SER A 76 -5.06 -1.61 18.62
CA SER A 76 -3.77 -2.08 18.09
C SER A 76 -3.02 -3.04 19.03
N ASP A 77 -3.36 -3.10 20.32
CA ASP A 77 -2.82 -4.08 21.27
C ASP A 77 -3.45 -5.49 21.10
N PHE A 78 -4.47 -5.64 20.26
CA PHE A 78 -5.23 -6.88 20.06
C PHE A 78 -5.21 -7.31 18.58
N SER A 79 -4.98 -8.61 18.31
CA SER A 79 -5.24 -9.18 16.98
C SER A 79 -6.70 -9.65 16.83
N TYR A 80 -7.42 -9.80 17.95
CA TYR A 80 -8.85 -10.15 17.98
C TYR A 80 -9.50 -9.70 19.28
N ILE A 81 -10.76 -9.25 19.20
CA ILE A 81 -11.67 -9.03 20.32
C ILE A 81 -13.09 -9.39 19.85
N HIS A 82 -13.79 -10.24 20.59
CA HIS A 82 -15.21 -10.50 20.43
C HIS A 82 -15.90 -10.44 21.80
N VAL A 83 -16.80 -9.47 21.95
CA VAL A 83 -17.66 -9.32 23.13
C VAL A 83 -19.08 -9.64 22.72
N ARG A 84 -19.62 -10.73 23.26
CA ARG A 84 -21.00 -11.17 23.06
C ARG A 84 -21.80 -11.04 24.34
N ARG A 85 -23.09 -10.71 24.25
CA ARG A 85 -24.06 -10.73 25.34
C ARG A 85 -25.28 -11.53 24.89
N ASN A 86 -25.64 -12.59 25.62
CA ASN A 86 -26.75 -13.49 25.28
C ASN A 86 -26.65 -14.03 23.83
N ASN A 87 -25.43 -14.36 23.39
CA ASN A 87 -25.01 -14.72 22.03
C ASN A 87 -25.09 -13.61 20.95
N GLU A 88 -25.72 -12.47 21.22
CA GLU A 88 -25.66 -11.28 20.34
C GLU A 88 -24.25 -10.67 20.39
N THR A 89 -23.75 -10.15 19.26
CA THR A 89 -22.42 -9.53 19.17
C THR A 89 -22.52 -8.04 19.47
N VAL A 90 -21.75 -7.58 20.46
CA VAL A 90 -21.71 -6.17 20.90
C VAL A 90 -20.51 -5.45 20.29
N ILE A 91 -19.35 -6.12 20.27
CA ILE A 91 -18.14 -5.68 19.56
C ILE A 91 -17.47 -6.89 18.93
N LEU A 92 -17.05 -6.74 17.67
CA LEU A 92 -16.13 -7.64 16.98
C LEU A 92 -15.02 -6.80 16.33
N TYR A 93 -13.78 -7.20 16.53
CA TYR A 93 -12.60 -6.58 15.91
C TYR A 93 -11.51 -7.65 15.70
N PRO A 94 -10.80 -7.67 14.56
CA PRO A 94 -11.18 -7.02 13.30
C PRO A 94 -12.47 -7.65 12.74
N THR A 95 -13.29 -6.86 12.07
CA THR A 95 -14.51 -7.34 11.40
C THR A 95 -14.19 -8.31 10.27
N GLY A 96 -15.05 -9.31 10.06
CA GLY A 96 -14.93 -10.26 8.95
C GLY A 96 -13.87 -11.36 9.13
N LYS A 97 -13.11 -11.39 10.23
CA LYS A 97 -12.17 -12.48 10.55
C LYS A 97 -12.63 -13.33 11.74
N SER A 98 -12.26 -14.59 11.73
CA SER A 98 -12.44 -15.50 12.84
C SER A 98 -11.36 -15.33 13.92
N LYS A 99 -11.63 -15.88 15.10
CA LYS A 99 -10.68 -15.96 16.22
C LYS A 99 -9.46 -16.82 15.87
N GLU A 100 -9.65 -17.84 15.03
CA GLU A 100 -8.64 -18.80 14.61
C GLU A 100 -7.69 -18.19 13.57
N GLU A 101 -8.23 -17.42 12.62
CA GLU A 101 -7.46 -16.69 11.58
C GLU A 101 -6.54 -15.60 12.16
N THR A 102 -6.77 -15.21 13.41
CA THR A 102 -6.05 -14.13 14.11
C THR A 102 -5.10 -14.66 15.20
N ILE A 103 -4.98 -15.98 15.36
CA ILE A 103 -4.00 -16.63 16.24
C ILE A 103 -2.63 -16.71 15.56
N SER A 104 -1.60 -16.29 16.30
CA SER A 104 -0.19 -16.43 15.92
C SER A 104 0.67 -16.77 17.14
N ARG A 105 1.90 -17.26 16.90
CA ARG A 105 2.94 -17.40 17.95
C ARG A 105 3.29 -16.06 18.60
N LEU A 106 2.94 -14.94 17.96
CA LEU A 106 3.11 -13.58 18.45
C LEU A 106 1.90 -13.06 19.24
N THR A 107 0.93 -13.91 19.57
CA THR A 107 -0.31 -13.54 20.28
C THR A 107 -0.60 -14.50 21.44
N LYS A 108 -1.32 -14.05 22.47
CA LYS A 108 -1.86 -14.88 23.54
C LYS A 108 -3.38 -14.80 23.54
N THR A 109 -4.03 -15.95 23.35
CA THR A 109 -5.49 -16.08 23.37
C THR A 109 -6.02 -16.13 24.79
N PHE A 110 -7.12 -15.41 25.03
CA PHE A 110 -7.88 -15.41 26.27
C PHE A 110 -9.38 -15.59 25.95
N SER A 111 -10.12 -16.15 26.92
CA SER A 111 -11.57 -16.26 26.86
C SER A 111 -12.14 -16.34 28.28
N THR A 112 -13.28 -15.68 28.52
CA THR A 112 -14.04 -15.81 29.76
C THR A 112 -15.54 -15.67 29.52
N ASN A 113 -16.34 -16.22 30.42
CA ASN A 113 -17.79 -16.09 30.44
C ASN A 113 -18.22 -15.49 31.79
N LEU A 114 -18.97 -14.39 31.74
CA LEU A 114 -19.42 -13.64 32.89
C LEU A 114 -20.95 -13.72 32.96
N ASN A 115 -21.49 -14.11 34.12
CA ASN A 115 -22.94 -14.03 34.37
C ASN A 115 -23.24 -12.75 35.16
N VAL A 116 -23.98 -11.83 34.55
CA VAL A 116 -24.33 -10.51 35.13
C VAL A 116 -25.81 -10.27 34.88
N ASN A 117 -26.59 -9.94 35.92
CA ASN A 117 -28.03 -9.69 35.82
C ASN A 117 -28.83 -10.79 35.07
N LYS A 118 -28.41 -12.06 35.21
CA LYS A 118 -28.90 -13.27 34.49
C LYS A 118 -28.51 -13.35 33.00
N GLN A 119 -27.74 -12.40 32.49
CA GLN A 119 -27.21 -12.37 31.14
C GLN A 119 -25.87 -13.08 31.08
N ASN A 120 -25.59 -13.79 29.98
CA ASN A 120 -24.28 -14.41 29.74
C ASN A 120 -23.46 -13.52 28.81
N ILE A 121 -22.32 -13.03 29.28
CA ILE A 121 -21.40 -12.18 28.52
C ILE A 121 -20.12 -12.97 28.25
N THR A 122 -19.89 -13.30 26.99
CA THR A 122 -18.69 -14.02 26.53
C THR A 122 -17.69 -13.00 25.98
N ILE A 123 -16.48 -13.00 26.54
CA ILE A 123 -15.37 -12.14 26.10
C ILE A 123 -14.27 -13.04 25.59
N GLU A 124 -13.84 -12.84 24.34
CA GLU A 124 -12.76 -13.59 23.70
C GLU A 124 -11.79 -12.62 23.05
N SER A 125 -10.49 -12.84 23.21
CA SER A 125 -9.50 -11.93 22.64
C SER A 125 -8.16 -12.59 22.38
N ASN A 126 -7.50 -12.21 21.30
CA ASN A 126 -6.10 -12.51 21.04
C ASN A 126 -5.30 -11.21 21.26
N ILE A 127 -4.43 -11.18 22.27
CA ILE A 127 -3.61 -10.01 22.62
C ILE A 127 -2.23 -10.16 21.95
N TYR A 128 -1.70 -9.10 21.34
CA TYR A 128 -0.34 -9.12 20.79
C TYR A 128 0.71 -9.22 21.90
N LEU A 129 1.61 -10.18 21.75
CA LEU A 129 2.86 -10.27 22.54
C LEU A 129 3.96 -9.41 21.90
N ILE A 130 3.98 -9.36 20.57
CA ILE A 130 4.74 -8.43 19.74
C ILE A 130 3.75 -7.78 18.79
N ARG A 131 3.71 -6.45 18.72
CA ARG A 131 2.80 -5.72 17.82
C ARG A 131 3.41 -5.60 16.42
N PRO A 132 2.63 -5.65 15.33
CA PRO A 132 3.15 -5.52 13.97
C PRO A 132 3.99 -4.25 13.78
N ASP A 133 3.46 -3.12 14.26
CA ASP A 133 4.09 -1.79 14.12
C ASP A 133 5.45 -1.72 14.82
N SER A 134 5.59 -2.39 15.98
CA SER A 134 6.87 -2.53 16.68
C SER A 134 7.90 -3.29 15.85
N ILE A 135 7.50 -4.36 15.16
CA ILE A 135 8.40 -5.10 14.25
C ILE A 135 8.91 -4.16 13.15
N PHE A 136 8.00 -3.45 12.47
CA PHE A 136 8.37 -2.53 11.40
C PHE A 136 9.23 -1.36 11.90
N TYR A 137 8.94 -0.81 13.07
CA TYR A 137 9.72 0.27 13.68
C TYR A 137 11.16 -0.14 14.00
N TYR A 138 11.35 -1.24 14.75
CA TYR A 138 12.70 -1.71 15.08
C TYR A 138 13.45 -2.20 13.83
N ALA A 139 12.76 -2.84 12.88
CA ALA A 139 13.37 -3.27 11.62
C ALA A 139 13.83 -2.08 10.77
N ARG A 140 13.02 -1.01 10.66
CA ARG A 140 13.36 0.21 9.91
C ARG A 140 14.62 0.88 10.47
N ILE A 141 14.74 0.99 11.79
CA ILE A 141 15.92 1.58 12.44
C ILE A 141 17.17 0.73 12.20
N SER A 142 17.12 -0.58 12.43
CA SER A 142 18.28 -1.46 12.19
C SER A 142 18.66 -1.54 10.72
N PHE A 143 17.68 -1.55 9.80
CA PHE A 143 17.92 -1.48 8.36
C PHE A 143 18.62 -0.18 7.96
N LEU A 144 18.15 0.97 8.45
CA LEU A 144 18.75 2.28 8.13
C LEU A 144 20.18 2.41 8.68
N LEU A 145 20.47 1.86 9.86
CA LEU A 145 21.84 1.76 10.39
C LEU A 145 22.75 0.88 9.49
N ILE A 146 22.22 -0.25 9.02
CA ILE A 146 22.93 -1.15 8.08
C ILE A 146 23.16 -0.46 6.73
N LEU A 147 22.16 0.26 6.21
CA LEU A 147 22.23 0.98 4.93
C LEU A 147 23.27 2.11 4.97
N ILE A 148 23.35 2.85 6.07
CA ILE A 148 24.38 3.91 6.24
C ILE A 148 25.79 3.30 6.22
N ILE A 149 26.03 2.20 6.95
CA ILE A 149 27.38 1.60 6.98
C ILE A 149 27.73 0.89 5.65
N THR A 150 26.77 0.34 4.90
CA THR A 150 27.05 -0.20 3.56
C THR A 150 27.35 0.90 2.55
N ILE A 151 26.63 2.03 2.57
CA ILE A 151 26.93 3.21 1.73
C ILE A 151 28.34 3.76 2.03
N ILE A 152 28.69 3.94 3.31
CA ILE A 152 30.04 4.38 3.71
C ILE A 152 31.10 3.36 3.23
N THR A 153 30.80 2.06 3.29
CA THR A 153 31.71 1.01 2.80
C THR A 153 31.91 1.07 1.28
N ILE A 154 30.85 1.32 0.50
CA ILE A 154 30.94 1.49 -0.97
C ILE A 154 31.79 2.72 -1.31
N ILE A 155 31.55 3.87 -0.66
CA ILE A 155 32.34 5.10 -0.83
C ILE A 155 33.81 4.86 -0.48
N MET A 156 34.07 4.12 0.61
CA MET A 156 35.42 3.78 1.05
C MET A 156 36.15 2.86 0.06
N ILE A 157 35.47 1.87 -0.53
CA ILE A 157 36.03 1.01 -1.60
C ILE A 157 36.37 1.83 -2.85
N ILE A 158 35.47 2.72 -3.29
CA ILE A 158 35.70 3.61 -4.44
C ILE A 158 36.91 4.53 -4.19
N TYR A 159 36.99 5.13 -3.00
CA TYR A 159 38.12 5.99 -2.61
C TYR A 159 39.46 5.23 -2.60
N LEU A 160 39.49 4.00 -2.06
CA LEU A 160 40.70 3.18 -2.03
C LEU A 160 41.22 2.86 -3.44
N ASN A 161 40.30 2.50 -4.35
CA ASN A 161 40.57 2.18 -5.76
C ASN A 161 41.15 3.40 -6.51
N ILE A 162 40.47 4.55 -6.46
CA ILE A 162 40.96 5.80 -7.08
C ILE A 162 42.34 6.20 -6.52
N THR A 163 42.58 5.96 -5.22
CA THR A 163 43.90 6.24 -4.61
C THR A 163 45.01 5.31 -5.13
N GLU A 164 44.70 4.08 -5.52
CA GLU A 164 45.66 3.13 -6.12
C GLU A 164 45.96 3.44 -7.59
N THR A 165 44.98 3.91 -8.36
CA THR A 165 45.22 4.37 -9.75
C THR A 165 46.20 5.54 -9.80
N ASN A 166 46.12 6.47 -8.84
CA ASN A 166 46.96 7.67 -8.81
C ASN A 166 48.41 7.40 -8.34
N SER A 167 48.64 6.46 -7.41
CA SER A 167 50.00 6.16 -6.94
C SER A 167 50.90 5.55 -8.01
N ASN A 168 50.32 4.76 -8.91
CA ASN A 168 51.07 4.10 -9.99
C ASN A 168 51.45 5.05 -11.15
N VAL A 169 50.97 6.30 -11.13
CA VAL A 169 51.34 7.32 -12.13
C VAL A 169 52.52 8.15 -11.63
N SER A 170 52.60 8.44 -10.33
CA SER A 170 53.69 9.24 -9.75
C SER A 170 55.06 8.54 -9.73
N GLU A 171 55.10 7.21 -9.67
CA GLU A 171 56.38 6.45 -9.67
C GLU A 171 57.06 6.37 -11.05
N ILE A 172 56.47 6.95 -12.11
CA ILE A 172 57.00 6.90 -13.48
C ILE A 172 57.70 8.22 -13.89
N GLU A 173 57.48 9.32 -13.16
CA GLU A 173 57.96 10.66 -13.56
C GLU A 173 59.24 11.15 -12.83
N GLU A 174 59.79 10.42 -11.84
CA GLU A 174 60.99 10.84 -11.09
C GLU A 174 62.33 10.21 -11.56
N ASP A 175 62.31 9.14 -12.37
CA ASP A 175 63.50 8.30 -12.69
C ASP A 175 64.24 8.67 -14.01
N ILE A 176 64.21 9.93 -14.45
CA ILE A 176 64.92 10.38 -15.67
C ILE A 176 65.64 11.74 -15.50
N GLU A 177 66.85 11.75 -14.91
CA GLU A 177 67.96 12.67 -15.25
C GLU A 177 69.31 12.14 -14.70
N ASP A 178 70.41 12.47 -15.40
CA ASP A 178 71.83 12.02 -15.29
C ASP A 178 72.46 11.92 -13.86
N ASP A 179 73.59 11.24 -13.58
CA ASP A 179 74.74 10.81 -14.43
C ASP A 179 75.53 9.61 -13.83
N SER A 180 76.55 9.16 -14.56
CA SER A 180 77.60 8.15 -14.31
C SER A 180 78.33 8.14 -12.95
N GLU A 181 78.72 6.93 -12.49
CA GLU A 181 80.10 6.41 -12.61
C GLU A 181 80.21 4.91 -12.22
N GLU A 182 81.40 4.31 -12.39
CA GLU A 182 81.66 2.86 -12.36
C GLU A 182 81.63 2.22 -10.95
N ASN A 183 81.32 0.92 -10.87
CA ASN A 183 82.23 -0.10 -10.28
C ASN A 183 81.75 -1.53 -10.65
N GLU A 184 82.64 -2.34 -11.22
CA GLU A 184 82.44 -3.79 -11.35
C GLU A 184 82.72 -4.50 -10.01
N ILE A 185 82.05 -5.64 -9.76
CA ILE A 185 82.71 -6.87 -9.28
C ILE A 185 81.72 -8.06 -9.34
N GLU A 186 82.27 -9.18 -9.78
CA GLU A 186 81.72 -10.53 -9.89
C GLU A 186 81.22 -11.08 -8.50
N ASP A 187 80.42 -12.14 -8.38
CA ASP A 187 80.18 -13.27 -9.28
C ASP A 187 78.92 -14.09 -8.91
N ASN A 188 78.36 -14.86 -9.86
CA ASN A 188 77.63 -16.15 -9.79
C ASN A 188 76.80 -16.57 -8.51
N GLU A 189 75.62 -17.22 -8.59
CA GLU A 189 75.14 -18.30 -9.48
C GLU A 189 73.59 -18.32 -9.71
N ASP A 190 73.20 -18.90 -10.86
CA ASP A 190 71.95 -19.63 -11.21
C ASP A 190 70.56 -18.97 -10.91
N PHE A 191 69.79 -18.48 -11.89
CA PHE A 191 68.96 -19.22 -12.87
C PHE A 191 68.09 -20.36 -12.26
N SER A 192 66.82 -20.54 -12.65
CA SER A 192 66.16 -20.14 -13.91
C SER A 192 64.67 -19.82 -13.75
N GLU A 193 64.15 -18.91 -14.57
CA GLU A 193 62.72 -18.84 -14.93
C GLU A 193 62.32 -20.05 -15.79
N THR A 194 61.02 -20.35 -15.91
CA THR A 194 60.26 -20.25 -17.19
C THR A 194 58.85 -20.84 -17.02
N GLU A 195 57.93 -20.18 -17.70
CA GLU A 195 56.57 -20.51 -18.13
C GLU A 195 56.47 -21.90 -18.84
N ILE A 196 55.33 -22.42 -19.36
CA ILE A 196 53.98 -21.89 -19.63
C ILE A 196 52.95 -23.06 -19.62
N GLU A 197 51.70 -22.76 -20.02
CA GLU A 197 50.53 -23.59 -20.39
C GLU A 197 50.80 -25.00 -21.03
N THR A 198 49.89 -25.98 -21.13
CA THR A 198 48.50 -25.96 -21.67
C THR A 198 47.67 -27.23 -21.36
N GLU A 199 46.33 -27.06 -21.34
CA GLU A 199 45.23 -27.89 -21.90
C GLU A 199 45.09 -29.43 -21.72
N SER A 200 43.80 -29.80 -21.58
CA SER A 200 43.08 -30.96 -22.16
C SER A 200 42.99 -32.33 -21.44
N GLU A 201 41.72 -32.77 -21.35
CA GLU A 201 41.11 -34.09 -21.57
C GLU A 201 42.00 -35.34 -21.81
N ASN A 202 41.59 -36.58 -21.48
CA ASN A 202 40.22 -37.14 -21.47
C ASN A 202 40.08 -38.38 -20.53
N GLU A 203 38.90 -39.03 -20.55
CA GLU A 203 38.47 -40.17 -19.71
C GLU A 203 39.29 -41.48 -19.86
N ILE A 204 39.20 -42.38 -18.87
CA ILE A 204 38.51 -43.70 -19.02
C ILE A 204 38.38 -44.51 -17.71
N ASN A 205 37.23 -45.18 -17.61
CA ASN A 205 36.70 -46.18 -16.65
C ASN A 205 37.71 -47.25 -16.10
N THR A 206 37.47 -48.01 -15.01
CA THR A 206 36.33 -48.95 -14.79
C THR A 206 36.14 -49.51 -13.35
N ALA A 207 34.87 -49.82 -12.99
CA ALA A 207 34.38 -50.96 -12.18
C ALA A 207 34.77 -51.07 -10.68
N ASP A 208 34.03 -51.71 -9.75
CA ASP A 208 32.66 -52.30 -9.67
C ASP A 208 32.31 -52.50 -8.14
N LYS A 209 31.11 -52.69 -7.56
CA LYS A 209 29.68 -52.52 -7.96
C LYS A 209 28.69 -53.21 -6.98
N ALA A 210 27.72 -52.46 -6.44
CA ALA A 210 26.47 -52.95 -5.82
C ALA A 210 25.46 -51.78 -5.81
N THR A 211 24.31 -51.75 -6.52
CA THR A 211 23.15 -52.67 -6.60
C THR A 211 22.18 -52.51 -5.42
N GLU A 212 21.02 -51.86 -5.63
CA GLU A 212 19.64 -52.34 -5.30
C GLU A 212 18.54 -51.34 -5.78
N SER A 213 17.90 -51.67 -6.92
CA SER A 213 16.46 -51.49 -7.32
C SER A 213 15.60 -50.35 -6.74
N GLU A 214 15.09 -49.39 -7.53
CA GLU A 214 13.84 -49.40 -8.38
C GLU A 214 12.54 -48.97 -7.64
N PRO A 215 11.42 -48.59 -8.30
CA PRO A 215 11.17 -48.41 -9.75
C PRO A 215 10.56 -47.03 -10.15
N VAL A 216 10.26 -46.86 -11.45
CA VAL A 216 9.42 -45.78 -12.03
C VAL A 216 8.15 -46.42 -12.63
N GLU A 217 6.99 -45.79 -12.48
CA GLU A 217 5.73 -46.21 -13.14
C GLU A 217 5.10 -45.08 -14.00
N LYS A 218 4.09 -45.39 -14.83
CA LYS A 218 3.86 -44.74 -16.14
C LYS A 218 2.39 -44.77 -16.60
N LYS A 219 1.97 -43.77 -17.41
CA LYS A 219 0.62 -43.56 -18.02
C LYS A 219 -0.49 -43.18 -17.01
N SER A 220 -1.55 -42.45 -17.38
CA SER A 220 -2.27 -42.38 -18.67
C SER A 220 -3.06 -41.07 -18.91
N GLU A 221 -3.30 -40.74 -20.18
CA GLU A 221 -4.35 -39.83 -20.67
C GLU A 221 -5.51 -40.64 -21.32
N PRO A 222 -6.72 -40.06 -21.39
CA PRO A 222 -7.73 -40.42 -22.42
C PRO A 222 -8.27 -39.19 -23.19
N GLU A 223 -8.92 -39.46 -24.33
CA GLU A 223 -9.27 -38.47 -25.37
C GLU A 223 -10.67 -37.82 -25.26
N THR A 224 -10.88 -36.77 -26.05
CA THR A 224 -12.17 -36.08 -26.35
C THR A 224 -13.15 -36.97 -27.13
N PRO A 225 -14.44 -36.55 -27.28
CA PRO A 225 -14.90 -36.29 -28.66
C PRO A 225 -15.95 -35.17 -28.86
N ALA A 226 -15.93 -34.61 -30.09
CA ALA A 226 -17.00 -33.99 -30.91
C ALA A 226 -18.25 -33.35 -30.23
N GLU A 227 -18.57 -32.07 -30.46
CA GLU A 227 -18.96 -31.40 -31.73
C GLU A 227 -20.38 -31.77 -32.25
N ILE A 228 -21.26 -30.75 -32.32
CA ILE A 228 -22.43 -30.70 -33.20
C ILE A 228 -22.42 -29.35 -33.93
N LYS A 229 -22.35 -29.37 -35.27
CA LYS A 229 -22.58 -28.21 -36.13
C LYS A 229 -24.07 -28.12 -36.51
N ASN A 230 -24.54 -26.93 -36.83
CA ASN A 230 -25.53 -26.76 -37.90
C ASN A 230 -25.31 -25.42 -38.62
N ASP A 231 -25.38 -25.44 -39.95
CA ASP A 231 -25.14 -24.30 -40.86
C ASP A 231 -26.36 -24.16 -41.78
N SER A 232 -26.80 -22.92 -42.00
CA SER A 232 -27.83 -22.54 -42.98
C SER A 232 -27.56 -21.14 -43.54
N LYS A 233 -26.68 -21.09 -44.54
CA LYS A 233 -26.53 -20.03 -45.55
C LYS A 233 -27.87 -19.38 -45.97
N GLU A 234 -27.86 -18.08 -46.28
CA GLU A 234 -27.73 -17.63 -47.68
C GLU A 234 -27.38 -16.13 -47.83
N GLN A 235 -27.02 -15.74 -49.06
CA GLN A 235 -26.47 -14.46 -49.53
C GLN A 235 -27.33 -13.98 -50.73
N PRO A 236 -27.07 -12.84 -51.40
CA PRO A 236 -26.51 -11.55 -50.96
C PRO A 236 -27.38 -10.35 -51.48
N VAL A 237 -26.98 -9.10 -51.21
CA VAL A 237 -27.23 -7.96 -52.12
C VAL A 237 -25.96 -7.11 -52.21
N GLU A 238 -25.66 -6.63 -53.41
CA GLU A 238 -24.44 -5.92 -53.80
C GLU A 238 -24.79 -4.53 -54.36
N SER A 239 -24.07 -3.49 -53.94
CA SER A 239 -24.00 -2.19 -54.64
C SER A 239 -22.82 -1.36 -54.14
N GLU A 240 -21.98 -0.87 -55.06
CA GLU A 240 -20.80 -0.02 -54.77
C GLU A 240 -21.17 1.50 -54.72
N PRO A 241 -20.25 2.49 -54.86
CA PRO A 241 -19.97 3.35 -53.71
C PRO A 241 -20.13 4.85 -53.96
N VAL A 242 -20.17 5.65 -52.89
CA VAL A 242 -19.99 7.11 -52.98
C VAL A 242 -18.96 7.57 -51.95
N LYS A 243 -17.82 8.08 -52.44
CA LYS A 243 -16.94 8.97 -51.68
C LYS A 243 -17.49 10.39 -51.79
N THR A 244 -17.56 11.12 -50.67
CA THR A 244 -17.26 12.56 -50.63
C THR A 244 -16.64 12.90 -49.27
N GLU A 245 -15.49 13.57 -49.35
CA GLU A 245 -14.76 14.46 -48.43
C GLU A 245 -15.16 14.63 -46.95
N ALA A 246 -14.14 14.88 -46.11
CA ALA A 246 -14.25 15.26 -44.70
C ALA A 246 -13.60 16.64 -44.44
N PRO A 247 -14.12 17.45 -43.50
CA PRO A 247 -13.31 18.31 -42.64
C PRO A 247 -12.67 17.45 -41.53
N GLU A 248 -11.37 17.54 -41.22
CA GLU A 248 -10.63 18.68 -40.62
C GLU A 248 -10.86 18.74 -39.09
N PRO A 249 -9.80 18.70 -38.25
CA PRO A 249 -9.95 18.52 -36.80
C PRO A 249 -10.13 19.86 -36.06
N GLU A 250 -11.00 19.87 -35.04
CA GLU A 250 -11.05 20.96 -34.05
C GLU A 250 -10.29 20.57 -32.77
N GLU A 251 -9.80 21.60 -32.06
CA GLU A 251 -8.72 21.48 -31.06
C GLU A 251 -9.20 21.09 -29.66
N GLU A 252 -8.33 20.43 -28.89
CA GLU A 252 -8.53 20.17 -27.46
C GLU A 252 -8.71 21.50 -26.68
N ARG A 253 -9.87 21.68 -26.03
CA ARG A 253 -10.10 22.79 -25.10
C ARG A 253 -10.07 22.32 -23.66
N SER A 254 -8.89 22.41 -23.05
CA SER A 254 -8.76 22.41 -21.59
C SER A 254 -8.86 23.85 -21.07
N SER A 255 -9.52 24.03 -19.93
CA SER A 255 -9.65 25.32 -19.24
C SER A 255 -8.58 25.45 -18.14
N GLU A 256 -7.59 26.32 -18.35
CA GLU A 256 -6.62 26.67 -17.28
C GLU A 256 -7.25 27.67 -16.30
N VAL A 257 -7.29 27.30 -15.02
CA VAL A 257 -7.84 28.12 -13.92
C VAL A 257 -6.94 29.33 -13.65
N THR A 258 -7.54 30.50 -13.40
CA THR A 258 -6.81 31.77 -13.46
C THR A 258 -6.17 32.20 -12.11
N PRO A 259 -5.12 33.04 -12.11
CA PRO A 259 -4.33 33.31 -10.89
C PRO A 259 -5.03 34.07 -9.77
N GLU A 260 -6.17 34.74 -10.03
CA GLU A 260 -6.84 35.57 -9.01
C GLU A 260 -7.59 34.72 -7.97
N GLU A 261 -8.17 33.58 -8.38
CA GLU A 261 -8.87 32.65 -7.48
C GLU A 261 -7.91 31.98 -6.48
N VAL A 262 -6.63 31.85 -6.84
CA VAL A 262 -5.59 31.34 -5.95
C VAL A 262 -5.32 32.29 -4.78
N GLN A 263 -5.40 33.61 -4.96
CA GLN A 263 -5.07 34.58 -3.90
C GLN A 263 -6.14 34.65 -2.79
N ALA A 264 -7.40 34.37 -3.10
CA ALA A 264 -8.48 34.32 -2.11
C ALA A 264 -8.22 33.26 -1.02
N ILE A 265 -7.54 32.17 -1.37
CA ILE A 265 -7.29 31.01 -0.49
C ILE A 265 -6.24 31.32 0.61
N PHE A 266 -5.35 32.30 0.41
CA PHE A 266 -4.24 32.61 1.33
C PHE A 266 -4.53 33.70 2.37
N SER A 267 -5.79 34.12 2.51
CA SER A 267 -6.14 35.31 3.32
C SER A 267 -6.47 35.04 4.80
N GLU A 268 -6.47 33.79 5.27
CA GLU A 268 -6.73 33.46 6.69
C GLU A 268 -5.43 33.26 7.50
N PRO A 269 -5.27 33.92 8.67
CA PRO A 269 -4.03 33.87 9.43
C PRO A 269 -3.91 32.60 10.27
N LEU A 270 -2.89 31.79 9.97
CA LEU A 270 -2.42 30.71 10.84
C LEU A 270 -2.15 31.25 12.26
N THR A 271 -2.89 30.73 13.24
CA THR A 271 -2.78 31.13 14.65
C THR A 271 -2.12 29.99 15.44
N ASP A 272 -1.04 30.29 16.16
CA ASP A 272 -0.26 29.30 16.93
C ASP A 272 -1.11 28.57 17.99
N ALA A 273 -1.36 27.27 17.78
CA ALA A 273 -2.09 26.41 18.71
C ALA A 273 -1.59 24.95 18.76
N GLN A 274 -0.29 24.70 18.55
CA GLN A 274 0.28 23.39 18.89
C GLN A 274 0.35 23.21 20.42
N THR A 275 -0.67 22.58 21.01
CA THR A 275 -0.59 21.53 22.06
C THR A 275 -1.98 21.27 22.63
N GLU A 276 -2.73 20.32 22.05
CA GLU A 276 -3.78 19.62 22.79
C GLU A 276 -3.88 18.15 22.33
N MET A 277 -4.41 17.28 23.18
CA MET A 277 -4.41 15.83 22.97
C MET A 277 -5.43 15.41 21.91
N ALA A 278 -5.07 14.41 21.10
CA ALA A 278 -5.94 13.84 20.09
C ALA A 278 -7.21 13.24 20.73
N LYS A 279 -8.29 14.03 20.71
CA LYS A 279 -9.63 13.66 21.13
C LYS A 279 -10.38 13.21 19.88
N LEU A 280 -11.02 12.04 19.93
CA LEU A 280 -11.84 11.54 18.83
C LEU A 280 -12.91 12.59 18.45
N PRO A 281 -13.18 12.82 17.15
CA PRO A 281 -14.28 13.67 16.71
C PRO A 281 -15.61 13.28 17.35
N ILE A 282 -16.44 14.27 17.63
CA ILE A 282 -17.81 14.08 18.11
C ILE A 282 -18.73 14.61 17.01
N ASP A 283 -18.87 13.81 15.96
CA ASP A 283 -19.90 13.99 14.95
C ASP A 283 -21.12 13.14 15.31
N GLU A 284 -22.30 13.59 14.89
CA GLU A 284 -23.56 12.96 15.26
C GLU A 284 -23.70 11.58 14.59
N ILE A 285 -24.01 10.56 15.40
CA ILE A 285 -24.13 9.18 14.92
C ILE A 285 -25.49 9.00 14.23
N GLU A 286 -25.53 9.33 12.94
CA GLU A 286 -26.42 8.69 11.98
C GLU A 286 -26.37 7.16 12.18
N PRO A 287 -27.49 6.43 12.03
CA PRO A 287 -27.59 5.04 12.44
C PRO A 287 -26.60 4.16 11.66
N SER A 288 -25.56 3.70 12.36
CA SER A 288 -24.48 2.86 11.80
C SER A 288 -25.05 1.75 10.92
N PRO A 289 -24.73 1.73 9.60
CA PRO A 289 -25.41 0.85 8.67
C PRO A 289 -25.18 -0.64 8.94
N ALA A 290 -26.12 -1.47 8.46
CA ALA A 290 -26.21 -2.90 8.73
C ALA A 290 -25.22 -3.78 7.94
N GLY A 291 -23.94 -3.40 7.91
CA GLY A 291 -22.87 -4.13 7.23
C GLY A 291 -21.79 -3.19 6.68
N LEU A 292 -20.83 -3.76 5.93
CA LEU A 292 -19.82 -3.00 5.19
C LEU A 292 -20.35 -2.43 3.86
N PHE A 293 -21.37 -3.07 3.31
CA PHE A 293 -22.01 -2.73 2.03
C PHE A 293 -23.52 -2.56 2.22
N ASP A 294 -24.15 -1.76 1.36
CA ASP A 294 -25.61 -1.64 1.31
C ASP A 294 -26.23 -2.93 0.71
N PRO A 295 -27.25 -3.55 1.35
CA PRO A 295 -27.91 -4.76 0.85
C PRO A 295 -28.65 -4.61 -0.48
N GLU A 296 -29.08 -3.41 -0.85
CA GLU A 296 -29.81 -3.10 -2.08
C GLU A 296 -28.88 -2.71 -3.26
N THR A 297 -27.78 -1.99 -3.01
CA THR A 297 -26.86 -1.52 -4.07
C THR A 297 -25.56 -2.31 -4.15
N GLY A 298 -25.16 -3.00 -3.08
CA GLY A 298 -24.02 -3.93 -3.05
C GLY A 298 -22.64 -3.27 -3.09
N ILE A 299 -22.58 -1.96 -2.81
CA ILE A 299 -21.36 -1.13 -2.66
C ILE A 299 -21.27 -0.54 -1.25
N GLY A 300 -20.16 0.10 -0.90
CA GLY A 300 -19.87 0.60 0.45
C GLY A 300 -20.70 1.82 0.86
N TRP A 301 -20.85 2.01 2.17
CA TRP A 301 -21.57 3.16 2.73
C TRP A 301 -20.70 4.42 2.79
N GLU A 302 -21.32 5.59 2.58
CA GLU A 302 -20.66 6.90 2.66
C GLU A 302 -19.87 7.12 3.95
N SER A 303 -20.41 6.66 5.10
CA SER A 303 -19.74 6.72 6.41
C SER A 303 -18.40 5.98 6.49
N TYR A 304 -18.09 5.11 5.52
CA TYR A 304 -16.82 4.39 5.42
C TYR A 304 -15.89 4.95 4.33
N LEU A 305 -16.38 5.81 3.43
CA LEU A 305 -15.62 6.36 2.29
C LEU A 305 -14.35 7.07 2.77
N MET A 306 -14.48 8.06 3.63
CA MET A 306 -13.34 8.90 4.06
C MET A 306 -12.27 8.06 4.78
N THR A 307 -12.68 7.21 5.72
CA THR A 307 -11.77 6.27 6.40
C THR A 307 -11.10 5.31 5.41
N ARG A 308 -11.79 4.84 4.36
CA ARG A 308 -11.18 4.01 3.32
C ARG A 308 -10.17 4.82 2.51
N LEU A 309 -10.54 6.04 2.10
CA LEU A 309 -9.75 6.93 1.25
C LEU A 309 -8.41 7.28 1.88
N ASP A 310 -8.38 7.69 3.15
CA ASP A 310 -7.12 8.00 3.86
C ASP A 310 -6.22 6.75 3.97
N ASN A 311 -6.77 5.58 4.33
CA ASN A 311 -6.00 4.33 4.40
C ASN A 311 -5.43 3.91 3.03
N GLU A 312 -6.12 4.22 1.93
CA GLU A 312 -5.64 3.98 0.57
C GLU A 312 -4.59 5.03 0.13
N ILE A 313 -4.74 6.29 0.52
CA ILE A 313 -3.75 7.36 0.31
C ILE A 313 -2.46 7.07 1.10
N ASP A 314 -2.55 6.62 2.35
CA ASP A 314 -1.40 6.21 3.16
C ASP A 314 -0.67 5.02 2.53
N ARG A 315 -1.40 4.00 2.06
CA ARG A 315 -0.75 2.86 1.37
C ARG A 315 -0.15 3.26 0.03
N ALA A 316 -0.82 4.13 -0.72
CA ALA A 316 -0.29 4.68 -1.97
C ALA A 316 0.98 5.53 -1.73
N THR A 317 1.02 6.28 -0.64
CA THR A 317 2.18 7.06 -0.19
C THR A 317 3.33 6.16 0.23
N ALA A 318 3.07 5.13 1.03
CA ALA A 318 4.08 4.16 1.46
C ALA A 318 4.60 3.23 0.34
N SER A 319 3.93 3.19 -0.81
CA SER A 319 4.28 2.35 -1.97
C SER A 319 4.75 3.14 -3.20
N GLU A 320 4.84 4.47 -3.11
CA GLU A 320 5.19 5.38 -4.22
C GLU A 320 4.32 5.22 -5.49
N ILE A 321 3.05 4.83 -5.32
CA ILE A 321 2.09 4.68 -6.42
C ILE A 321 1.05 5.81 -6.43
N ASP A 322 0.51 6.10 -7.60
CA ASP A 322 -0.62 7.01 -7.75
C ASP A 322 -1.96 6.37 -7.36
N LEU A 323 -2.92 7.23 -7.07
CA LEU A 323 -4.30 6.90 -6.73
C LEU A 323 -5.20 7.95 -7.39
N SER A 324 -6.21 7.49 -8.12
CA SER A 324 -7.23 8.33 -8.75
C SER A 324 -8.60 8.04 -8.13
N LEU A 325 -9.32 9.11 -7.81
CA LEU A 325 -10.63 9.14 -7.22
C LEU A 325 -11.63 9.60 -8.28
N PHE A 326 -12.67 8.81 -8.51
CA PHE A 326 -13.78 9.14 -9.40
C PHE A 326 -15.00 9.45 -8.54
N ILE A 327 -15.73 10.50 -8.87
CA ILE A 327 -17.09 10.74 -8.39
C ILE A 327 -18.00 10.71 -9.61
N ILE A 328 -19.02 9.84 -9.59
CA ILE A 328 -19.97 9.60 -10.67
C ILE A 328 -21.32 10.10 -10.20
N LYS A 329 -21.83 11.16 -10.82
CA LYS A 329 -23.13 11.76 -10.52
C LYS A 329 -24.20 11.23 -11.46
N LEU A 330 -25.37 10.93 -10.91
CA LEU A 330 -26.51 10.32 -11.58
C LEU A 330 -27.76 11.18 -11.35
N ALA A 331 -27.83 12.33 -12.02
CA ALA A 331 -28.87 13.31 -11.73
C ALA A 331 -30.28 12.79 -12.11
N ASN A 332 -31.24 13.04 -11.22
CA ASN A 332 -32.62 12.54 -11.33
C ASN A 332 -32.75 11.00 -11.28
N ILE A 333 -31.87 10.32 -10.53
CA ILE A 333 -31.98 8.89 -10.24
C ILE A 333 -32.01 8.66 -8.72
N GLU A 334 -33.10 8.09 -8.21
CA GLU A 334 -33.18 7.66 -6.80
C GLU A 334 -32.36 6.38 -6.56
N LYS A 335 -31.68 6.28 -5.42
CA LYS A 335 -30.89 5.09 -5.03
C LYS A 335 -31.69 3.77 -5.02
N THR A 336 -32.98 3.88 -4.74
CA THR A 336 -33.96 2.79 -4.72
C THR A 336 -34.25 2.20 -6.12
N SER A 337 -33.98 2.96 -7.19
CA SER A 337 -34.32 2.60 -8.57
C SER A 337 -33.52 1.41 -9.11
N GLU A 338 -34.07 0.75 -10.13
CA GLU A 338 -33.42 -0.37 -10.80
C GLU A 338 -32.23 0.12 -11.66
N GLU A 339 -32.32 1.33 -12.23
CA GLU A 339 -31.21 1.95 -12.97
C GLU A 339 -29.99 2.21 -12.07
N PHE A 340 -30.16 2.76 -10.86
CA PHE A 340 -29.05 3.00 -9.92
C PHE A 340 -28.33 1.69 -9.57
N LYS A 341 -29.10 0.64 -9.27
CA LYS A 341 -28.58 -0.68 -8.90
C LYS A 341 -27.86 -1.37 -10.07
N ASN A 342 -28.35 -1.18 -11.30
CA ASN A 342 -27.65 -1.64 -12.50
C ASN A 342 -26.31 -0.91 -12.71
N VAL A 343 -26.22 0.39 -12.44
CA VAL A 343 -24.94 1.14 -12.47
C VAL A 343 -24.00 0.65 -11.36
N CYS A 344 -24.45 0.49 -10.11
CA CYS A 344 -23.62 -0.04 -9.01
C CYS A 344 -23.07 -1.46 -9.30
N ASN A 345 -23.86 -2.30 -9.97
CA ASN A 345 -23.44 -3.64 -10.39
C ASN A 345 -22.42 -3.59 -11.54
N TYR A 346 -22.65 -2.76 -12.57
CA TYR A 346 -21.69 -2.52 -13.65
C TYR A 346 -20.34 -1.99 -13.10
N LEU A 347 -20.38 -1.00 -12.20
CA LEU A 347 -19.19 -0.47 -11.53
C LEU A 347 -18.49 -1.55 -10.69
N SER A 348 -19.23 -2.38 -9.96
CA SER A 348 -18.67 -3.51 -9.20
C SER A 348 -17.86 -4.48 -10.08
N ILE A 349 -18.29 -4.70 -11.33
CA ILE A 349 -17.59 -5.55 -12.30
C ILE A 349 -16.35 -4.83 -12.84
N GLN A 350 -16.48 -3.57 -13.27
CA GLN A 350 -15.40 -2.81 -13.93
C GLN A 350 -14.29 -2.38 -12.97
N PHE A 351 -14.60 -2.08 -11.70
CA PHE A 351 -13.60 -1.74 -10.67
C PHE A 351 -13.00 -2.96 -9.97
N GLN A 352 -13.66 -4.12 -10.04
CA GLN A 352 -13.28 -5.43 -9.47
C GLN A 352 -13.31 -5.53 -7.93
N PHE A 353 -13.05 -4.42 -7.22
CA PHE A 353 -13.01 -4.34 -5.76
C PHE A 353 -14.21 -3.57 -5.22
N LYS A 354 -15.18 -4.28 -4.63
CA LYS A 354 -16.40 -3.68 -4.06
C LYS A 354 -16.12 -2.78 -2.84
N ASP A 355 -15.05 -3.04 -2.11
CA ASP A 355 -14.57 -2.26 -0.96
C ASP A 355 -13.85 -0.95 -1.33
N LEU A 356 -13.84 -0.61 -2.62
CA LEU A 356 -13.36 0.66 -3.17
C LEU A 356 -14.46 1.44 -3.91
N LEU A 357 -15.71 0.97 -3.85
CA LEU A 357 -16.90 1.67 -4.35
C LEU A 357 -17.77 2.08 -3.16
N PHE A 358 -18.24 3.33 -3.16
CA PHE A 358 -19.03 3.90 -2.07
C PHE A 358 -20.20 4.70 -2.62
N GLU A 359 -21.33 4.65 -1.94
CA GLU A 359 -22.35 5.69 -2.08
C GLU A 359 -21.85 7.02 -1.52
N TYR A 360 -22.32 8.12 -2.09
CA TYR A 360 -21.96 9.47 -1.65
C TYR A 360 -23.10 10.43 -1.91
N LYS A 361 -23.54 11.18 -0.88
CA LYS A 361 -24.70 12.07 -0.94
C LYS A 361 -25.94 11.32 -1.46
N GLU A 362 -26.89 12.04 -2.06
CA GLU A 362 -28.14 11.45 -2.58
C GLU A 362 -27.97 10.83 -3.98
N ASP A 363 -27.18 11.46 -4.86
CA ASP A 363 -27.12 11.16 -6.29
C ASP A 363 -25.70 10.83 -6.85
N CYS A 364 -24.71 10.59 -5.98
CA CYS A 364 -23.34 10.26 -6.38
C CYS A 364 -22.87 8.86 -5.94
N ILE A 365 -21.92 8.32 -6.69
CA ILE A 365 -21.15 7.10 -6.39
C ILE A 365 -19.66 7.45 -6.48
N VAL A 366 -18.89 7.12 -5.47
CA VAL A 366 -17.43 7.36 -5.42
C VAL A 366 -16.68 6.06 -5.66
N ALA A 367 -15.66 6.09 -6.52
CA ALA A 367 -14.81 4.95 -6.82
C ALA A 367 -13.33 5.30 -6.62
N ILE A 368 -12.63 4.49 -5.83
CA ILE A 368 -11.19 4.63 -5.58
C ILE A 368 -10.43 3.67 -6.51
N LYS A 369 -9.51 4.18 -7.33
CA LYS A 369 -8.61 3.34 -8.15
C LYS A 369 -7.14 3.57 -7.80
N ILE A 370 -6.53 2.53 -7.26
CA ILE A 370 -5.11 2.47 -6.89
C ILE A 370 -4.28 2.16 -8.15
N SER A 371 -3.05 2.68 -8.21
CA SER A 371 -2.11 2.47 -9.32
C SER A 371 -2.67 2.94 -10.67
N MET A 372 -3.25 4.15 -10.69
CA MET A 372 -3.82 4.78 -11.88
C MET A 372 -3.54 6.28 -11.86
N SER A 373 -3.01 6.80 -12.97
CA SER A 373 -2.76 8.23 -13.21
C SER A 373 -4.04 9.00 -13.58
N VAL A 374 -3.95 10.33 -13.77
CA VAL A 374 -5.08 11.15 -14.27
C VAL A 374 -5.50 10.73 -15.68
N ASP A 375 -4.53 10.45 -16.55
CA ASP A 375 -4.77 10.28 -17.98
C ASP A 375 -5.34 8.88 -18.29
N GLU A 376 -4.89 7.87 -17.56
CA GLU A 376 -5.52 6.55 -17.53
C GLU A 376 -6.92 6.60 -16.90
N ALA A 377 -7.13 7.46 -15.90
CA ALA A 377 -8.44 7.65 -15.29
C ALA A 377 -9.44 8.33 -16.24
N LEU A 378 -9.01 9.36 -17.00
CA LEU A 378 -9.82 9.98 -18.05
C LEU A 378 -10.24 8.95 -19.11
N ALA A 379 -9.28 8.21 -19.68
CA ALA A 379 -9.58 7.18 -20.69
C ALA A 379 -10.49 6.05 -20.16
N LEU A 380 -10.43 5.75 -18.86
CA LEU A 380 -11.36 4.82 -18.21
C LEU A 380 -12.74 5.46 -18.01
N ALA A 381 -12.80 6.74 -17.63
CA ALA A 381 -14.03 7.49 -17.39
C ALA A 381 -14.85 7.73 -18.66
N ASP A 382 -14.23 8.01 -19.81
CA ASP A 382 -14.94 8.13 -21.10
C ASP A 382 -15.71 6.85 -21.45
N LYS A 383 -15.08 5.70 -21.17
CA LYS A 383 -15.71 4.39 -21.31
C LYS A 383 -16.83 4.17 -20.27
N LEU A 384 -16.58 4.51 -19.00
CA LEU A 384 -17.62 4.44 -17.95
C LEU A 384 -18.83 5.29 -18.33
N TYR A 385 -18.63 6.54 -18.74
CA TYR A 385 -19.70 7.47 -19.14
C TYR A 385 -20.51 6.91 -20.32
N SER A 386 -19.83 6.36 -21.32
CA SER A 386 -20.47 5.70 -22.46
C SER A 386 -21.32 4.50 -22.06
N ASP A 387 -20.82 3.62 -21.18
CA ASP A 387 -21.57 2.45 -20.72
C ASP A 387 -22.72 2.86 -19.76
N ILE A 388 -22.50 3.85 -18.88
CA ILE A 388 -23.47 4.34 -17.89
C ILE A 388 -24.63 5.10 -18.56
N SER A 389 -24.36 6.01 -19.51
CA SER A 389 -25.42 6.74 -20.23
C SER A 389 -26.38 5.79 -20.96
N ASN A 390 -25.86 4.69 -21.52
CA ASN A 390 -26.65 3.60 -22.09
C ASN A 390 -27.50 2.88 -21.03
N ILE A 391 -26.96 2.51 -19.87
CA ILE A 391 -27.72 1.88 -18.76
C ILE A 391 -28.82 2.82 -18.24
N VAL A 392 -28.53 4.13 -18.19
CA VAL A 392 -29.38 5.18 -17.62
C VAL A 392 -30.45 5.69 -18.60
N ASN A 393 -30.38 5.32 -19.89
CA ASN A 393 -31.22 5.82 -20.98
C ASN A 393 -31.08 7.34 -21.21
N ASN A 394 -29.85 7.86 -21.25
CA ASN A 394 -29.50 9.26 -21.55
C ASN A 394 -30.15 10.30 -20.62
N LYS A 395 -30.33 10.00 -19.33
CA LYS A 395 -30.42 11.03 -18.27
C LYS A 395 -29.02 11.55 -17.95
N ASP A 396 -28.93 12.78 -17.45
CA ASP A 396 -27.67 13.45 -17.09
C ASP A 396 -26.80 12.62 -16.11
N SER A 397 -25.76 11.98 -16.62
CA SER A 397 -24.64 11.45 -15.84
C SER A 397 -23.40 12.32 -16.03
N ARG A 398 -22.56 12.43 -14.99
CA ARG A 398 -21.28 13.18 -15.04
C ARG A 398 -20.22 12.47 -14.22
N ILE A 399 -18.95 12.63 -14.57
CA ILE A 399 -17.81 12.03 -13.87
C ILE A 399 -16.75 13.09 -13.59
N GLY A 400 -16.55 13.40 -12.32
CA GLY A 400 -15.41 14.18 -11.84
C GLY A 400 -14.28 13.26 -11.39
N ILE A 401 -13.04 13.63 -11.70
CA ILE A 401 -11.85 12.87 -11.33
C ILE A 401 -10.88 13.78 -10.57
N SER A 402 -10.28 13.30 -9.49
CA SER A 402 -9.03 13.87 -8.97
C SER A 402 -8.00 12.75 -8.81
N SER A 403 -6.72 13.07 -8.95
CA SER A 403 -5.63 12.11 -8.75
C SER A 403 -4.60 12.69 -7.80
N ARG A 404 -3.98 11.80 -7.03
CA ARG A 404 -2.87 12.12 -6.14
C ARG A 404 -1.66 12.67 -6.90
N SER A 405 -1.40 12.22 -8.13
CA SER A 405 -0.29 12.70 -8.99
C SER A 405 1.02 12.93 -8.23
N ILE A 406 1.41 11.97 -7.40
CA ILE A 406 2.61 11.93 -6.54
C ILE A 406 2.66 13.02 -5.43
N ARG A 407 1.75 14.01 -5.38
CA ARG A 407 1.71 15.00 -4.27
C ARG A 407 1.28 14.38 -2.94
N MET A 408 1.65 15.05 -1.85
CA MET A 408 1.09 14.80 -0.53
C MET A 408 -0.24 15.56 -0.44
N VAL A 409 -1.35 14.83 -0.36
CA VAL A 409 -2.72 15.36 -0.30
C VAL A 409 -3.58 14.40 0.51
N GLY A 410 -4.42 14.91 1.43
CA GLY A 410 -5.32 14.10 2.26
C GLY A 410 -6.67 13.83 1.61
N GLY A 411 -7.47 12.93 2.20
CA GLY A 411 -8.77 12.50 1.66
C GLY A 411 -9.74 13.65 1.37
N ASP A 412 -9.94 14.57 2.33
CA ASP A 412 -10.84 15.72 2.19
C ASP A 412 -10.54 16.55 0.95
N ARG A 413 -9.24 16.80 0.71
CA ARG A 413 -8.79 17.65 -0.38
C ARG A 413 -8.91 16.92 -1.72
N LEU A 414 -8.57 15.64 -1.79
CA LEU A 414 -8.71 14.85 -3.01
C LEU A 414 -10.19 14.67 -3.41
N LEU A 415 -11.08 14.51 -2.42
CA LEU A 415 -12.52 14.46 -2.59
C LEU A 415 -13.07 15.79 -3.12
N LEU A 416 -12.74 16.91 -2.44
CA LEU A 416 -13.15 18.26 -2.85
C LEU A 416 -12.71 18.63 -4.28
N GLU A 417 -11.51 18.22 -4.69
CA GLU A 417 -10.99 18.44 -6.05
C GLU A 417 -11.79 17.67 -7.12
N ALA A 418 -12.27 16.46 -6.79
CA ALA A 418 -13.16 15.70 -7.67
C ALA A 418 -14.62 16.23 -7.63
N GLU A 419 -15.07 16.79 -6.50
CA GLU A 419 -16.36 17.50 -6.41
C GLU A 419 -16.37 18.74 -7.31
N GLN A 420 -15.34 19.58 -7.25
CA GLN A 420 -15.22 20.74 -8.13
C GLN A 420 -15.11 20.34 -9.61
N SER A 421 -14.54 19.18 -9.92
CA SER A 421 -14.55 18.63 -11.28
C SER A 421 -15.97 18.29 -11.76
N ILE A 422 -16.87 17.83 -10.88
CA ILE A 422 -18.30 17.68 -11.22
C ILE A 422 -18.97 19.05 -11.39
N GLU A 423 -18.69 20.00 -10.50
CA GLU A 423 -19.32 21.33 -10.54
C GLU A 423 -19.01 22.10 -11.84
N HIS A 424 -17.82 21.89 -12.40
CA HIS A 424 -17.42 22.44 -13.70
C HIS A 424 -17.81 21.57 -14.91
N SER A 425 -18.40 20.37 -14.70
CA SER A 425 -18.79 19.48 -15.79
C SER A 425 -20.20 19.79 -16.31
N ASP A 426 -20.30 19.97 -17.62
CA ASP A 426 -21.52 20.35 -18.34
C ASP A 426 -21.91 19.29 -19.38
N ALA A 427 -23.08 19.45 -20.02
CA ALA A 427 -23.57 18.49 -21.02
C ALA A 427 -22.60 18.28 -22.22
N ASP A 428 -21.85 19.33 -22.59
CA ASP A 428 -20.83 19.28 -23.65
C ASP A 428 -19.47 18.76 -23.16
N SER A 429 -19.30 18.54 -21.85
CA SER A 429 -18.06 18.03 -21.22
C SER A 429 -18.39 17.27 -19.92
N PRO A 430 -19.01 16.08 -20.02
CA PRO A 430 -19.55 15.34 -18.88
C PRO A 430 -18.48 14.60 -18.07
N VAL A 431 -17.25 14.52 -18.55
CA VAL A 431 -16.09 13.93 -17.88
C VAL A 431 -15.01 15.01 -17.72
N ILE A 432 -14.62 15.32 -16.47
CA ILE A 432 -13.60 16.34 -16.16
C ILE A 432 -12.67 15.83 -15.06
N ALA A 433 -11.38 16.17 -15.17
CA ALA A 433 -10.36 15.82 -14.19
C ALA A 433 -9.59 17.03 -13.65
N PHE A 434 -9.44 17.09 -12.32
CA PHE A 434 -8.61 18.08 -11.63
C PHE A 434 -7.12 17.78 -11.83
N ARG A 435 -6.50 18.44 -12.81
CA ARG A 435 -5.05 18.37 -13.06
C ARG A 435 -4.32 19.46 -12.25
N VAL A 436 -3.54 19.04 -11.24
CA VAL A 436 -2.64 19.95 -10.51
C VAL A 436 -1.32 20.12 -11.26
N ASP A 437 -0.97 21.36 -11.57
CA ASP A 437 0.37 21.76 -12.01
C ASP A 437 1.37 21.54 -10.87
N SER A 438 2.15 20.46 -10.98
CA SER A 438 3.10 20.02 -9.96
C SER A 438 4.34 20.92 -9.84
N GLU A 439 4.63 21.74 -10.85
CA GLU A 439 5.66 22.78 -10.75
C GLU A 439 5.16 24.00 -9.97
N LYS A 440 3.94 24.49 -10.26
CA LYS A 440 3.32 25.57 -9.48
C LYS A 440 3.18 25.16 -8.00
N TYR A 441 2.76 23.92 -7.73
CA TYR A 441 2.62 23.39 -6.37
C TYR A 441 3.95 23.34 -5.60
N ARG A 442 5.05 22.89 -6.23
CA ARG A 442 6.38 22.89 -5.62
C ARG A 442 6.86 24.31 -5.29
N LYS A 443 6.79 25.24 -6.25
CA LYS A 443 7.21 26.64 -6.08
C LYS A 443 6.43 27.34 -4.95
N LEU A 444 5.15 27.01 -4.78
CA LEU A 444 4.32 27.55 -3.71
C LEU A 444 4.66 26.95 -2.34
N MET A 445 5.02 25.67 -2.26
CA MET A 445 5.52 25.05 -1.02
C MET A 445 6.91 25.56 -0.63
N GLU A 446 7.77 25.88 -1.59
CA GLU A 446 9.06 26.55 -1.35
C GLU A 446 8.88 27.98 -0.82
N GLN A 447 7.88 28.73 -1.33
CA GLN A 447 7.58 30.09 -0.86
C GLN A 447 6.98 30.13 0.55
N ASN A 448 6.22 29.10 0.97
CA ASN A 448 5.64 29.00 2.31
C ASN A 448 6.62 28.45 3.37
N GLN A 449 7.92 28.37 3.06
CA GLN A 449 8.98 27.94 3.99
C GLN A 449 10.07 29.00 4.21
N ALA A 450 9.81 30.27 3.84
CA ALA A 450 10.73 31.40 3.92
C ALA A 450 10.15 32.59 4.71
#